data_AF-A0A835MG40-F1
#
_entry.id   AF-A0A835MG40-F1
#
_cell.length_a   1.000
_cell.length_b   1.000
_cell.length_c   1.000
_cell.angle_alpha   90.00
_cell.angle_beta   90.00
_cell.angle_gamma   90.00
#
_symmetry.space_group_name_H-M   'P 1'
#
loop_
_entity.id
_entity.type
_entity.pdbx_description
1 polymer ?
#
loop_
_entity_poly.entity_id
_entity_poly.type
_entity_poly.pdbx_seq_one_letter_code
_entity_poly.pdbx_strand_id
1 'polypeptide(L)'
;SINPKPLLPLLFTRSADHIEKTLIQAHTQSVVKIASSCQQGHLQLLIIILPDCTGSYGKIKRICETELGIISQCCQPKQAMKCNKQYLENVALKINVKAGGRNTVLVDALSRRMPIVSEKPTIIFGADVTHPSPGEDSNPSIAAISHSFLPLLADVLPKSFHI
;
A
#
# COMPACT_ATOMS: atom_id res chain seq x y z
N SER A 1 16.04 -3.85 -8.75
CA SER A 1 17.01 -2.85 -8.28
C SER A 1 16.26 -1.56 -8.00
N ILE A 2 16.40 -0.96 -6.81
CA ILE A 2 15.74 0.32 -6.47
C ILE A 2 16.62 1.45 -7.02
N ASN A 3 16.04 2.36 -7.81
CA ASN A 3 16.76 3.53 -8.29
C ASN A 3 16.98 4.50 -7.11
N PRO A 4 18.23 4.78 -6.70
CA PRO A 4 18.50 5.69 -5.58
C PRO A 4 18.21 7.15 -5.91
N LYS A 5 18.06 7.48 -7.20
CA LYS A 5 17.69 8.83 -7.65
C LYS A 5 16.18 8.88 -7.87
N PRO A 6 15.45 9.77 -7.17
CA PRO A 6 14.02 9.87 -7.35
C PRO A 6 13.68 10.27 -8.78
N LEU A 7 12.65 9.64 -9.35
CA LEU A 7 12.18 9.94 -10.70
C LEU A 7 11.76 11.41 -10.81
N LEU A 8 11.06 11.93 -9.80
CA LEU A 8 10.57 13.30 -9.76
C LEU A 8 11.33 14.12 -8.70
N PRO A 9 11.46 15.44 -8.88
CA PRO A 9 11.87 16.31 -7.78
C PRO A 9 10.87 16.22 -6.61
N LEU A 10 11.31 16.63 -5.42
CA LEU A 10 10.43 16.72 -4.25
C LEU A 10 9.29 17.70 -4.53
N LEU A 11 8.05 17.23 -4.35
CA LEU A 11 6.84 18.03 -4.50
C LEU A 11 6.35 18.46 -3.13
N PHE A 12 5.96 19.73 -3.00
CA PHE A 12 5.48 20.31 -1.76
C PHE A 12 4.05 20.82 -1.96
N THR A 13 3.16 20.40 -1.07
CA THR A 13 1.78 20.88 -1.03
C THR A 13 1.63 21.84 0.16
N ARG A 14 1.18 23.07 -0.10
CA ARG A 14 1.07 24.12 0.94
C ARG A 14 -0.25 24.10 1.71
N SER A 15 -1.32 23.54 1.16
CA SER A 15 -2.61 23.38 1.85
C SER A 15 -3.27 22.03 1.55
N ALA A 16 -4.17 21.59 2.42
CA ALA A 16 -4.92 20.34 2.24
C ALA A 16 -5.78 20.34 0.95
N ASP A 17 -6.25 21.51 0.51
CA ASP A 17 -7.09 21.68 -0.68
C ASP A 17 -6.35 21.31 -1.97
N HIS A 18 -5.03 21.42 -1.97
CA HIS A 18 -4.19 21.16 -3.13
C HIS A 18 -3.62 19.75 -3.19
N ILE A 19 -3.86 18.89 -2.18
CA ILE A 19 -3.32 17.52 -2.11
C ILE A 19 -3.61 16.74 -3.39
N GLU A 20 -4.86 16.74 -3.82
CA GLU A 20 -5.33 16.01 -5.01
C GLU A 20 -4.65 16.49 -6.28
N LYS A 21 -4.61 17.81 -6.48
CA LYS A 21 -3.91 18.43 -7.60
C LYS A 21 -2.42 18.05 -7.61
N THR A 22 -1.76 18.02 -6.44
CA THR A 22 -0.35 17.60 -6.35
C THR A 22 -0.16 16.11 -6.67
N LEU A 23 -1.06 15.23 -6.22
CA LEU A 23 -0.99 13.79 -6.54
C LEU A 23 -1.18 13.54 -8.03
N ILE A 24 -2.16 14.19 -8.65
CA ILE A 24 -2.40 14.11 -10.11
C ILE A 24 -1.19 14.66 -10.86
N GLN A 25 -0.63 15.79 -10.42
CA GLN A 25 0.58 16.36 -11.03
C GLN A 25 1.76 15.39 -10.92
N ALA A 26 1.99 14.77 -9.76
CA ALA A 26 3.04 13.78 -9.57
C ALA A 26 2.86 12.59 -10.52
N HIS A 27 1.63 12.07 -10.63
CA HIS A 27 1.31 10.98 -11.54
C HIS A 27 1.62 11.35 -13.00
N THR A 28 1.06 12.47 -13.49
CA THR A 28 1.25 12.92 -14.87
C THR A 28 2.72 13.18 -15.19
N GLN A 29 3.46 13.85 -14.30
CA GLN A 29 4.88 14.08 -14.48
C GLN A 29 5.68 12.76 -14.52
N SER A 30 5.31 11.78 -13.70
CA SER A 30 5.97 10.47 -13.70
C SER A 30 5.76 9.74 -15.03
N VAL A 31 4.54 9.75 -15.57
CA VAL A 31 4.20 9.13 -16.86
C VAL A 31 4.99 9.78 -17.99
N VAL A 32 5.01 11.12 -18.06
CA VAL A 32 5.74 11.86 -19.09
C VAL A 32 7.25 11.58 -19.00
N LYS A 33 7.81 11.55 -17.79
CA LYS A 33 9.24 11.31 -17.61
C LYS A 33 9.64 9.87 -17.92
N ILE A 34 8.81 8.90 -17.54
CA ILE A 34 9.03 7.49 -17.89
C ILE A 34 8.92 7.31 -19.40
N ALA A 35 7.90 7.87 -20.05
CA ALA A 35 7.72 7.77 -21.50
C ALA A 35 8.84 8.44 -22.30
N SER A 36 9.43 9.53 -21.79
CA SER A 36 10.55 10.22 -22.44
C SER A 36 11.91 9.55 -22.18
N SER A 37 12.06 8.82 -21.08
CA SER A 37 13.14 7.85 -20.95
C SER A 37 12.83 6.61 -21.81
N CYS A 38 13.81 5.96 -22.45
CA CYS A 38 13.56 4.69 -23.16
C CYS A 38 13.24 3.51 -22.20
N GLN A 39 12.71 3.81 -21.02
CA GLN A 39 12.33 2.87 -19.98
C GLN A 39 10.84 2.59 -20.10
N GLN A 40 10.47 1.33 -20.28
CA GLN A 40 9.09 0.91 -20.09
C GLN A 40 8.82 0.75 -18.59
N GLY A 41 7.68 1.26 -18.12
CA GLY A 41 7.27 1.07 -16.73
C GLY A 41 6.22 2.07 -16.26
N HIS A 42 6.00 2.05 -14.95
CA HIS A 42 5.14 2.98 -14.23
C HIS A 42 5.83 3.41 -12.93
N LEU A 43 5.29 4.43 -12.27
CA LEU A 43 5.78 4.86 -10.96
C LEU A 43 5.61 3.72 -9.93
N GLN A 44 6.72 3.20 -9.43
CA GLN A 44 6.71 2.01 -8.54
C GLN A 44 6.35 2.34 -7.09
N LEU A 45 6.64 3.56 -6.61
CA LEU A 45 6.41 3.96 -5.24
C LEU A 45 6.36 5.49 -5.12
N LEU A 46 5.36 5.98 -4.39
CA LEU A 46 5.27 7.36 -3.93
C LEU A 46 5.40 7.41 -2.40
N ILE A 47 6.48 8.01 -1.90
CA ILE A 47 6.64 8.28 -0.46
C ILE A 47 6.05 9.65 -0.15
N ILE A 48 5.13 9.71 0.81
CA ILE A 48 4.37 10.91 1.15
C ILE A 48 4.65 11.25 2.61
N ILE A 49 5.21 12.43 2.87
CA ILE A 49 5.27 12.97 4.23
C ILE A 49 3.93 13.69 4.48
N LEU A 50 3.15 13.19 5.42
CA LEU A 50 1.83 13.73 5.73
C LEU A 50 1.93 15.14 6.32
N PRO A 51 0.94 16.01 6.15
CA PRO A 51 0.85 17.23 6.93
C PRO A 51 0.59 16.89 8.42
N ASP A 52 0.98 17.79 9.32
CA ASP A 52 0.68 17.69 10.77
C ASP A 52 -0.80 18.03 11.08
N CYS A 53 -1.73 17.69 10.18
CA CYS A 53 -3.18 17.83 10.35
C CYS A 53 -3.90 16.51 10.10
N THR A 54 -5.02 16.32 10.80
CA THR A 54 -5.87 15.13 10.67
C THR A 54 -6.67 15.15 9.35
N GLY A 55 -7.15 13.99 8.90
CA GLY A 55 -8.05 13.87 7.74
C GLY A 55 -7.39 13.77 6.36
N SER A 56 -6.13 14.18 6.21
CA SER A 56 -5.42 14.10 4.92
C SER A 56 -5.13 12.67 4.45
N TYR A 57 -4.84 11.75 5.38
CA TYR A 57 -4.46 10.36 5.10
C TYR A 57 -5.52 9.62 4.27
N GLY A 58 -6.79 9.70 4.65
CA GLY A 58 -7.88 9.01 3.95
C GLY A 58 -8.04 9.50 2.52
N LYS A 59 -8.03 10.83 2.31
CA LYS A 59 -8.09 11.44 0.98
C LYS A 59 -6.92 10.99 0.10
N ILE A 60 -5.69 11.05 0.62
CA ILE A 60 -4.48 10.62 -0.08
C ILE A 60 -4.58 9.15 -0.49
N LYS A 61 -4.99 8.29 0.45
CA LYS A 61 -5.07 6.84 0.22
C LYS A 61 -6.11 6.49 -0.83
N ARG A 62 -7.31 7.07 -0.73
CA ARG A 62 -8.35 6.92 -1.74
C ARG A 62 -7.83 7.28 -3.12
N ILE A 63 -7.33 8.51 -3.32
CA ILE A 63 -6.87 8.96 -4.65
C ILE A 63 -5.77 8.06 -5.20
N CYS A 64 -4.76 7.73 -4.38
CA CYS A 64 -3.66 6.89 -4.85
C CYS A 64 -4.11 5.47 -5.23
N GLU A 65 -4.97 4.84 -4.42
CA GLU A 65 -5.32 3.42 -4.57
C GLU A 65 -6.49 3.19 -5.53
N THR A 66 -7.47 4.10 -5.59
CA THR A 66 -8.68 3.92 -6.41
C THR A 66 -8.64 4.69 -7.73
N GLU A 67 -8.00 5.86 -7.79
CA GLU A 67 -8.05 6.74 -8.97
C GLU A 67 -6.76 6.69 -9.79
N LEU A 68 -5.59 6.68 -9.13
CA LEU A 68 -4.29 6.76 -9.81
C LEU A 68 -3.56 5.41 -9.92
N GLY A 69 -3.94 4.40 -9.14
CA GLY A 69 -3.27 3.10 -9.11
C GLY A 69 -1.80 3.16 -8.66
N ILE A 70 -1.45 4.12 -7.80
CA ILE A 70 -0.08 4.35 -7.32
C ILE A 70 0.13 3.66 -5.98
N ILE A 71 1.17 2.83 -5.90
CA ILE A 71 1.67 2.32 -4.63
C ILE A 71 2.22 3.48 -3.79
N SER A 72 1.60 3.74 -2.65
CA SER A 72 1.95 4.86 -1.77
C SER A 72 2.36 4.44 -0.36
N GLN A 73 3.37 5.11 0.19
CA GLN A 73 3.79 4.98 1.59
C GLN A 73 3.74 6.33 2.30
N CYS A 74 2.73 6.51 3.15
CA CYS A 74 2.57 7.71 3.97
C CYS A 74 3.41 7.60 5.26
N CYS A 75 4.11 8.67 5.60
CA CYS A 75 4.97 8.79 6.77
C CYS A 75 4.56 10.01 7.60
N GLN A 76 4.41 9.84 8.92
CA GLN A 76 4.18 10.97 9.80
C GLN A 76 5.47 11.80 9.94
N PRO A 77 5.43 13.14 9.85
CA PRO A 77 6.61 14.00 9.91
C PRO A 77 7.49 13.72 11.13
N LYS A 78 6.88 13.65 12.32
CA LYS A 78 7.58 13.41 13.58
C LYS A 78 8.39 12.11 13.61
N GLN A 79 7.90 11.06 12.93
CA GLN A 79 8.60 9.78 12.86
C GLN A 79 9.64 9.77 11.74
N ALA A 80 9.28 10.32 10.59
CA ALA A 80 10.18 10.45 9.44
C ALA A 80 11.42 11.29 9.78
N MET A 81 11.27 12.39 10.52
CA MET A 81 12.41 13.23 10.93
C MET A 81 13.34 12.54 11.92
N LYS A 82 12.82 11.67 12.79
CA LYS A 82 13.64 10.95 13.78
C LYS A 82 14.54 9.90 13.13
N CYS A 83 14.17 9.39 11.95
CA CYS A 83 14.94 8.38 11.20
C CYS A 83 15.41 7.19 12.05
N ASN A 84 14.64 6.79 13.06
CA ASN A 84 15.09 5.71 13.94
C ASN A 84 15.08 4.38 13.16
N LYS A 85 16.05 3.49 13.46
CA LYS A 85 16.27 2.25 12.73
C LYS A 85 15.00 1.37 12.68
N GLN A 86 14.37 1.17 13.83
CA GLN A 86 13.16 0.35 13.95
C GLN A 86 12.00 0.88 13.07
N TYR A 87 11.84 2.19 12.99
CA TYR A 87 10.83 2.85 12.17
C TYR A 87 11.10 2.63 10.69
N LEU A 88 12.35 2.84 10.25
CA LEU A 88 12.73 2.61 8.86
C LEU A 88 12.57 1.15 8.46
N GLU A 89 12.91 0.21 9.34
CA GLU A 89 12.65 -1.23 9.13
C GLU A 89 11.16 -1.50 8.96
N ASN A 90 10.32 -0.98 9.86
CA ASN A 90 8.86 -1.15 9.77
C ASN A 90 8.27 -0.51 8.49
N VAL A 91 8.82 0.61 8.03
CA VAL A 91 8.43 1.26 6.76
C VAL A 91 8.86 0.39 5.58
N ALA A 92 10.08 -0.15 5.59
CA ALA A 92 10.59 -1.03 4.54
C ALA A 92 9.75 -2.32 4.42
N LEU A 93 9.38 -2.93 5.55
CA LEU A 93 8.49 -4.10 5.59
C LEU A 93 7.12 -3.80 4.95
N LYS A 94 6.56 -2.61 5.18
CA LYS A 94 5.29 -2.18 4.57
C LYS A 94 5.43 -1.94 3.06
N ILE A 95 6.52 -1.31 2.64
CA ILE A 95 6.80 -1.07 1.21
C ILE A 95 6.98 -2.39 0.47
N ASN A 96 7.73 -3.33 1.04
CA ASN A 96 7.99 -4.63 0.42
C ASN A 96 6.70 -5.35 0.07
N VAL A 97 5.75 -5.46 1.01
CA VAL A 97 4.45 -6.12 0.78
C VAL A 97 3.61 -5.37 -0.25
N LYS A 98 3.58 -4.03 -0.20
CA LYS A 98 2.84 -3.23 -1.19
C LYS A 98 3.38 -3.38 -2.61
N ALA A 99 4.69 -3.60 -2.75
CA ALA A 99 5.36 -3.85 -4.02
C ALA A 99 5.25 -5.31 -4.49
N GLY A 100 4.45 -6.15 -3.81
CA GLY A 100 4.29 -7.58 -4.12
C GLY A 100 5.37 -8.49 -3.54
N GLY A 101 6.26 -7.95 -2.70
CA GLY A 101 7.27 -8.72 -1.99
C GLY A 101 6.70 -9.44 -0.76
N ARG A 102 7.47 -10.41 -0.25
CA ARG A 102 7.10 -11.22 0.92
C ARG A 102 8.16 -11.04 1.99
N ASN A 103 7.76 -10.63 3.19
CA ASN A 103 8.69 -10.42 4.31
C ASN A 103 9.09 -11.73 4.99
N THR A 104 8.13 -12.65 5.12
CA THR A 104 8.31 -13.91 5.84
C THR A 104 7.58 -15.03 5.11
N VAL A 105 8.12 -16.23 5.24
CA VAL A 105 7.60 -17.45 4.63
C VAL A 105 7.68 -18.56 5.67
N LEU A 106 6.64 -19.37 5.77
CA LEU A 106 6.64 -20.50 6.71
C LEU A 106 7.47 -21.63 6.10
N VAL A 107 8.62 -21.94 6.71
CA VAL A 107 9.54 -22.96 6.20
C VAL A 107 8.85 -24.32 6.11
N ASP A 108 7.97 -24.67 7.05
CA ASP A 108 7.25 -25.95 7.03
C ASP A 108 6.30 -26.08 5.84
N ALA A 109 5.70 -24.96 5.39
CA ALA A 109 4.89 -24.95 4.19
C ALA A 109 5.75 -25.23 2.93
N LEU A 110 6.99 -24.72 2.90
CA LEU A 110 7.95 -24.94 1.82
C LEU A 110 8.55 -26.35 1.84
N SER A 111 8.87 -26.86 3.03
CA SER A 111 9.43 -28.20 3.25
C SER A 111 8.38 -29.31 3.16
N ARG A 112 7.14 -28.99 2.75
CA ARG A 112 6.00 -29.91 2.65
C ARG A 112 5.70 -30.68 3.94
N ARG A 113 5.90 -30.04 5.08
CA ARG A 113 5.63 -30.60 6.41
C ARG A 113 4.21 -30.28 6.92
N MET A 114 3.38 -29.67 6.08
CA MET A 114 1.97 -29.38 6.38
C MET A 114 1.06 -30.08 5.37
N PRO A 115 0.64 -31.33 5.61
CA PRO A 115 0.00 -32.17 4.60
C PRO A 115 -1.20 -31.51 3.90
N ILE A 116 -2.09 -30.86 4.66
CA ILE A 116 -3.30 -30.21 4.11
C ILE A 116 -2.92 -29.02 3.21
N VAL A 117 -1.90 -28.26 3.59
CA VAL A 117 -1.58 -26.95 3.01
C VAL A 117 -0.51 -27.04 1.93
N SER A 118 0.36 -28.04 2.01
CA SER A 118 1.53 -28.21 1.13
C SER A 118 1.36 -29.28 0.06
N GLU A 119 0.47 -30.27 0.25
CA GLU A 119 0.33 -31.40 -0.70
C GLU A 119 -0.78 -31.18 -1.72
N LYS A 120 -1.79 -30.36 -1.41
CA LYS A 120 -2.93 -30.06 -2.27
C LYS A 120 -3.01 -28.55 -2.55
N PRO A 121 -3.38 -28.13 -3.77
CA PRO A 121 -3.71 -26.72 -4.04
C PRO A 121 -4.73 -26.22 -3.01
N THR A 122 -4.32 -25.26 -2.18
CA THR A 122 -5.08 -24.79 -1.02
C THR A 122 -5.25 -23.28 -1.08
N ILE A 123 -6.48 -22.81 -0.84
CA ILE A 123 -6.78 -21.39 -0.64
C ILE A 123 -7.14 -21.18 0.82
N ILE A 124 -6.49 -20.20 1.45
CA ILE A 124 -6.84 -19.75 2.80
C ILE A 124 -7.57 -18.41 2.68
N PHE A 125 -8.76 -18.33 3.27
CA PHE A 125 -9.55 -17.10 3.37
C PHE A 125 -9.50 -16.53 4.79
N GLY A 126 -9.34 -15.22 4.90
CA GLY A 126 -9.61 -14.46 6.11
C GLY A 126 -10.74 -13.47 5.83
N ALA A 127 -11.76 -13.45 6.67
CA ALA A 127 -12.90 -12.54 6.54
C ALA A 127 -13.09 -11.74 7.83
N ASP A 128 -13.44 -10.46 7.69
CA ASP A 128 -13.74 -9.55 8.79
C ASP A 128 -14.94 -8.68 8.43
N VAL A 129 -15.72 -8.28 9.44
CA VAL A 129 -16.82 -7.33 9.30
C VAL A 129 -16.62 -6.22 10.32
N THR A 130 -16.49 -5.00 9.82
CA THR A 130 -16.40 -3.79 10.63
C THR A 130 -17.77 -3.10 10.65
N HIS A 131 -18.35 -2.96 11.84
CA HIS A 131 -19.58 -2.20 12.07
C HIS A 131 -19.29 -0.71 12.28
N PRO A 132 -20.25 0.18 11.96
CA PRO A 132 -20.14 1.60 12.26
C PRO A 132 -20.02 1.86 13.77
N SER A 133 -19.54 3.05 14.13
CA SER A 133 -19.45 3.44 15.55
C SER A 133 -20.85 3.58 16.16
N PRO A 134 -21.03 3.34 17.47
CA PRO A 134 -22.33 3.55 18.12
C PRO A 134 -22.86 4.96 17.88
N GLY A 135 -24.07 5.09 17.32
CA GLY A 135 -24.69 6.36 16.95
C GLY A 135 -24.55 6.77 15.48
N GLU A 136 -23.84 5.98 14.66
CA GLU A 136 -23.77 6.13 13.20
C GLU A 136 -24.66 5.09 12.48
N ASP A 137 -25.91 4.90 12.95
CA ASP A 137 -26.80 3.82 12.53
C ASP A 137 -27.16 3.84 11.02
N SER A 138 -26.90 4.94 10.33
CA SER A 138 -27.10 5.10 8.88
C SER A 138 -25.91 4.64 8.02
N ASN A 139 -24.74 4.37 8.63
CA ASN A 139 -23.55 3.93 7.90
C ASN A 139 -23.58 2.40 7.71
N PRO A 140 -23.31 1.88 6.49
CA PRO A 140 -23.31 0.44 6.25
C PRO A 140 -22.13 -0.23 6.96
N SER A 141 -22.28 -1.53 7.21
CA SER A 141 -21.14 -2.34 7.66
C SER A 141 -20.20 -2.60 6.48
N ILE A 142 -18.91 -2.77 6.76
CA ILE A 142 -17.91 -3.09 5.74
C ILE A 142 -17.44 -4.51 5.96
N ALA A 143 -17.68 -5.38 4.98
CA ALA A 143 -17.11 -6.72 4.93
C ALA A 143 -15.81 -6.70 4.12
N ALA A 144 -14.76 -7.32 4.64
CA ALA A 144 -13.50 -7.49 3.93
C ALA A 144 -13.14 -8.97 3.86
N ILE A 145 -12.78 -9.44 2.66
CA ILE A 145 -12.27 -10.79 2.43
C ILE A 145 -10.85 -10.67 1.89
N SER A 146 -9.96 -11.47 2.45
CA SER A 146 -8.60 -11.63 1.98
C SER A 146 -8.35 -13.11 1.69
N HIS A 147 -7.53 -13.41 0.70
CA HIS A 147 -7.21 -14.79 0.36
C HIS A 147 -5.75 -14.96 -0.03
N SER A 148 -5.21 -16.16 0.16
CA SER A 148 -3.88 -16.56 -0.35
C SER A 148 -3.95 -17.96 -0.96
N PHE A 149 -3.19 -18.18 -2.04
CA PHE A 149 -3.07 -19.48 -2.71
C PHE A 149 -1.74 -20.15 -2.34
N LEU A 150 -1.74 -21.45 -2.06
CA LEU A 150 -0.55 -22.22 -1.68
C LEU A 150 -0.35 -23.41 -2.65
N PRO A 151 0.90 -23.82 -2.97
CA PRO A 151 2.17 -23.47 -2.33
C PRO A 151 2.89 -22.23 -2.92
N LEU A 152 2.33 -21.61 -3.96
CA LEU A 152 2.84 -20.36 -4.57
C LEU A 152 2.52 -19.18 -3.64
N LEU A 153 3.44 -18.96 -2.69
CA LEU A 153 3.30 -18.20 -1.45
C LEU A 153 2.39 -16.94 -1.44
N ALA A 154 1.81 -16.65 -0.27
CA ALA A 154 1.59 -15.36 0.38
C ALA A 154 1.14 -14.10 -0.41
N ASP A 155 0.47 -14.22 -1.55
CA ASP A 155 -0.23 -13.07 -2.14
C ASP A 155 -1.59 -12.94 -1.46
N VAL A 156 -1.66 -12.05 -0.46
CA VAL A 156 -2.93 -11.70 0.19
C VAL A 156 -3.61 -10.66 -0.68
N LEU A 157 -4.65 -11.05 -1.40
CA LEU A 157 -5.46 -10.12 -2.19
C LEU A 157 -6.72 -9.74 -1.39
N PRO A 158 -6.82 -8.49 -0.89
CA PRO A 158 -8.02 -8.02 -0.23
C PRO A 158 -9.09 -7.59 -1.25
N LYS A 159 -10.35 -7.88 -0.92
CA LYS A 159 -11.54 -7.29 -1.56
C LYS A 159 -12.51 -6.86 -0.47
N SER A 160 -12.95 -5.61 -0.52
CA SER A 160 -13.95 -5.05 0.40
C SER A 160 -15.29 -4.92 -0.30
N PHE A 161 -16.36 -5.17 0.45
CA PHE A 161 -17.76 -5.08 0.02
C PHE A 161 -18.55 -4.28 1.04
N HIS A 162 -19.43 -3.41 0.57
CA HIS A 162 -20.43 -2.76 1.40
C HIS A 162 -21.66 -3.67 1.47
N ILE A 163 -22.15 -3.92 2.68
CA ILE A 163 -23.33 -4.76 2.98
C ILE A 163 -24.39 -3.94 3.70
#